data_AF-A0A6G1JFS7-F1
#
_entry.id   AF-A0A6G1JFS7-F1
#
_cell.length_a   1.000
_cell.length_b   1.000
_cell.length_c   1.000
_cell.angle_alpha   90.00
_cell.angle_beta   90.00
_cell.angle_gamma   90.00
#
_symmetry.space_group_name_H-M   'P 1'
#
loop_
_entity.id
_entity.type
_entity.pdbx_description
1 polymer ?
#
loop_
_entity_poly.entity_id
_entity_poly.type
_entity_poly.pdbx_seq_one_letter_code
_entity_poly.pdbx_strand_id
1 'polypeptide(L)'
;MATLGVLTAMVSVIRICGGPVLRAFVGRAQEGAGIAEAELCSSTGRDVCEMYKLGAVTRVFGRPKILEFVHDPHEANFYQKTAEDGQDREEFGDSWDESRQRQDEFAPNPNLMLNIGFKAPSKIVLRLVALFAILLQSSVVAFAVIVQKYLKITREGRIPPPWALPTTIVGTILLCTGMGLCAFLIDQTTMEQNDRRQRSPHTSHRSSCRERLFPVRSVLHWIQPGGQVIGDQTFDSFDFNDGQEEISHFVSSWRRRDEETFQDSLWTWISITITTLGFIVQFLGIRSVHSTVAVYQLGAVLVMSIIRGLLRRRRTDLDKNEIIPRHELKERDPRDYTRLGHELDWLSYHLLNRY
;
A
#
# COMPACT_ATOMS: atom_id res chain seq x y z
N MET A 1 18.37 -8.57 1.65
CA MET A 1 19.46 -8.00 2.46
C MET A 1 20.32 -7.02 1.66
N ALA A 2 19.74 -5.93 1.15
CA ALA A 2 20.56 -4.84 0.59
C ALA A 2 20.86 -3.85 1.72
N THR A 3 22.10 -3.44 1.89
CA THR A 3 22.52 -2.42 2.89
C THR A 3 21.64 -1.17 2.80
N LEU A 4 21.35 -0.72 1.58
CA LEU A 4 20.42 0.40 1.33
C LEU A 4 18.99 0.08 1.79
N GLY A 5 18.48 -1.11 1.46
CA GLY A 5 17.11 -1.50 1.79
C GLY A 5 16.83 -1.61 3.30
N VAL A 6 17.83 -2.03 4.08
CA VAL A 6 17.72 -2.10 5.55
C VAL A 6 17.66 -0.69 6.14
N LEU A 7 18.58 0.19 5.73
CA LEU A 7 18.61 1.56 6.23
C LEU A 7 17.34 2.32 5.85
N THR A 8 16.85 2.17 4.62
CA THR A 8 15.58 2.80 4.22
C THR A 8 14.40 2.30 5.04
N ALA A 9 14.34 1.00 5.36
CA ALA A 9 13.26 0.44 6.16
C ALA A 9 13.31 0.93 7.61
N MET A 10 14.51 0.99 8.20
CA MET A 10 14.72 1.55 9.54
C MET A 10 14.31 3.02 9.60
N VAL A 11 14.73 3.84 8.62
CA VAL A 11 14.32 5.24 8.52
C VAL A 11 12.80 5.35 8.36
N SER A 12 12.19 4.47 7.57
CA SER A 12 10.74 4.48 7.33
C SER A 12 9.96 4.17 8.62
N VAL A 13 10.31 3.11 9.35
CA VAL A 13 9.64 2.77 10.62
C VAL A 13 9.87 3.84 11.68
N ILE A 14 11.05 4.47 11.72
CA ILE A 14 11.32 5.59 12.65
C ILE A 14 10.42 6.79 12.33
N ARG A 15 10.23 7.12 11.05
CA ARG A 15 9.41 8.26 10.63
C ARG A 15 7.93 8.05 10.92
N ILE A 16 7.45 6.81 10.81
CA ILE A 16 6.03 6.45 11.02
C ILE A 16 5.72 6.21 12.51
N CYS A 17 6.52 5.36 13.17
CA CYS A 17 6.24 4.79 14.50
C CYS A 17 7.17 5.30 15.61
N GLY A 18 8.28 5.98 15.25
CA GLY A 18 9.32 6.35 16.20
C GLY A 18 8.99 7.61 16.98
N GLY A 19 9.29 7.62 18.27
CA GLY A 19 9.13 8.83 19.08
C GLY A 19 10.11 9.97 18.74
N PRO A 20 9.97 11.14 19.39
CA PRO A 20 10.71 12.36 19.04
C PRO A 20 12.23 12.20 18.98
N VAL A 21 12.80 11.39 19.89
CA VAL A 21 14.25 11.12 19.95
C VAL A 21 14.73 10.33 18.74
N LEU A 22 14.03 9.26 18.36
CA LEU A 22 14.38 8.44 17.20
C LEU A 22 14.25 9.25 15.91
N ARG A 23 13.20 10.05 15.81
CA ARG A 23 12.98 10.94 14.66
C ARG A 23 14.07 11.99 14.57
N ALA A 24 14.50 12.57 15.71
CA ALA A 24 15.64 13.49 15.74
C ALA A 24 16.95 12.83 15.30
N PHE A 25 17.20 11.58 15.71
CA PHE A 25 18.40 10.84 15.31
C PHE A 25 18.53 10.69 13.78
N VAL A 26 17.41 10.53 13.07
CA VAL A 26 17.39 10.43 11.60
C VAL A 26 17.27 11.79 10.90
N GLY A 27 17.30 12.89 11.66
CA GLY A 27 17.17 14.25 11.11
C GLY A 27 15.74 14.63 10.71
N ARG A 28 14.73 13.98 11.29
CA ARG A 28 13.30 14.16 11.00
C ARG A 28 12.49 14.59 12.24
N ALA A 29 13.14 15.28 13.19
CA ALA A 29 12.53 15.72 14.45
C ALA A 29 11.26 16.56 14.27
N GLN A 30 11.26 17.47 13.28
CA GLN A 30 10.15 18.40 13.00
C GLN A 30 9.28 17.97 11.83
N GLU A 31 9.40 16.72 11.39
CA GLU A 31 8.57 16.21 10.30
C GLU A 31 7.10 16.11 10.75
N GLY A 32 6.16 16.52 9.92
CA GLY A 32 4.73 16.30 10.17
C GLY A 32 4.36 14.82 9.97
N ALA A 33 3.43 14.29 10.78
CA ALA A 33 2.97 12.90 10.63
C ALA A 33 2.42 12.60 9.22
N GLY A 34 1.73 13.58 8.63
CA GLY A 34 1.26 13.49 7.24
C GLY A 34 2.40 13.35 6.24
N ILE A 35 3.60 13.88 6.51
CA ILE A 35 4.72 13.81 5.55
C ILE A 35 5.25 12.40 5.43
N ALA A 36 5.48 11.76 6.57
CA ALA A 36 5.84 10.36 6.60
C ALA A 36 4.74 9.49 5.96
N GLU A 37 3.46 9.78 6.25
CA GLU A 37 2.33 9.07 5.67
C GLU A 37 2.26 9.23 4.15
N ALA A 38 2.41 10.44 3.61
CA ALA A 38 2.34 10.72 2.18
C ALA A 38 3.41 9.96 1.38
N GLU A 39 4.59 9.74 1.95
CA GLU A 39 5.70 9.05 1.27
C GLU A 39 5.74 7.54 1.47
N LEU A 40 5.28 7.04 2.63
CA LEU A 40 5.59 5.68 3.07
C LEU A 40 4.37 4.77 3.20
N CYS A 41 3.17 5.33 3.42
CA CYS A 41 1.95 4.56 3.64
C CYS A 41 1.11 4.49 2.37
N SER A 42 0.23 3.48 2.27
CA SER A 42 -0.87 3.41 1.30
C SER A 42 -2.13 4.08 1.82
N SER A 43 -2.21 4.37 3.12
CA SER A 43 -3.35 4.99 3.79
C SER A 43 -3.62 6.41 3.33
N THR A 44 -4.87 6.86 3.37
CA THR A 44 -5.25 8.27 3.26
C THR A 44 -5.73 8.76 4.62
N GLY A 45 -5.52 10.03 4.91
CA GLY A 45 -5.75 10.59 6.23
C GLY A 45 -6.29 12.01 6.18
N ARG A 46 -6.31 12.68 7.34
CA ARG A 46 -6.79 14.06 7.46
C ARG A 46 -6.03 15.05 6.56
N ASP A 47 -4.72 14.85 6.47
CA ASP A 47 -3.80 15.77 5.79
C ASP A 47 -3.27 15.19 4.47
N VAL A 48 -3.52 13.91 4.17
CA VAL A 48 -2.98 13.21 3.01
C VAL A 48 -4.11 12.62 2.18
N CYS A 49 -4.11 12.90 0.90
CA CYS A 49 -5.08 12.38 -0.04
C CYS A 49 -4.44 11.94 -1.35
N GLU A 50 -5.20 11.21 -2.15
CA GLU A 50 -4.81 10.76 -3.48
C GLU A 50 -5.63 11.50 -4.53
N MET A 51 -4.96 12.05 -5.54
CA MET A 51 -5.59 12.79 -6.62
C MET A 51 -5.00 12.41 -7.98
N TYR A 52 -5.85 12.44 -9.00
CA TYR A 52 -5.44 12.19 -10.37
C TYR A 52 -4.84 13.45 -11.02
N LYS A 53 -3.71 13.29 -11.71
CA LYS A 53 -3.00 14.34 -12.44
C LYS A 53 -2.22 13.72 -13.60
N LEU A 54 -2.39 14.24 -14.82
CA LEU A 54 -1.57 13.86 -15.99
C LEU A 54 -1.38 12.33 -16.17
N GLY A 55 -2.45 11.54 -16.18
CA GLY A 55 -2.34 10.08 -16.39
C GLY A 55 -1.88 9.28 -15.18
N ALA A 56 -1.70 9.91 -14.00
CA ALA A 56 -1.25 9.23 -12.79
C ALA A 56 -2.02 9.68 -11.55
N VAL A 57 -2.24 8.75 -10.62
CA VAL A 57 -2.65 9.10 -9.26
C VAL A 57 -1.42 9.50 -8.46
N THR A 58 -1.52 10.61 -7.73
CA THR A 58 -0.47 11.24 -6.94
C THR A 58 -0.96 11.48 -5.52
N ARG A 59 -0.10 11.25 -4.52
CA ARG A 59 -0.38 11.57 -3.11
C ARG A 59 -0.01 13.01 -2.85
N VAL A 60 -0.93 13.78 -2.28
CA VAL A 60 -0.71 15.20 -1.95
C VAL A 60 -1.29 15.59 -0.59
N PHE A 61 -0.75 16.67 -0.04
CA PHE A 61 -1.21 17.22 1.22
C PHE A 61 -2.43 18.08 1.04
N GLY A 62 -3.52 17.75 1.71
CA GLY A 62 -4.72 18.56 1.73
C GLY A 62 -5.99 17.72 1.70
N ARG A 63 -7.10 18.39 1.43
CA ARG A 63 -8.41 17.76 1.33
C ARG A 63 -8.92 17.88 -0.11
N PRO A 64 -9.05 16.77 -0.84
CA PRO A 64 -9.54 16.78 -2.19
C PRO A 64 -11.06 16.94 -2.18
N LYS A 65 -11.62 17.39 -3.31
CA LYS A 65 -13.06 17.40 -3.51
C LYS A 65 -13.39 16.26 -4.44
N ILE A 66 -13.25 15.03 -3.97
CA ILE A 66 -13.60 13.85 -4.77
C ILE A 66 -15.00 13.41 -4.36
N LEU A 67 -15.87 13.23 -5.35
CA LEU A 67 -17.19 12.68 -5.15
C LEU A 67 -17.15 11.18 -5.47
N GLU A 68 -17.46 10.38 -4.47
CA GLU A 68 -17.65 8.94 -4.60
C GLU A 68 -19.14 8.63 -4.40
N PHE A 69 -19.75 7.93 -5.36
CA PHE A 69 -21.10 7.43 -5.18
C PHE A 69 -21.31 6.10 -5.90
N VAL A 70 -22.27 5.34 -5.39
CA VAL A 70 -22.71 4.08 -5.95
C VAL A 70 -24.09 4.29 -6.57
N HIS A 71 -24.20 3.98 -7.85
CA HIS A 71 -25.49 3.86 -8.50
C HIS A 71 -25.97 2.42 -8.37
N ASP A 72 -26.92 2.15 -7.48
CA ASP A 72 -27.61 0.86 -7.42
C ASP A 72 -29.04 0.97 -8.00
N PRO A 73 -29.28 0.40 -9.17
CA PRO A 73 -30.62 0.37 -9.78
C PRO A 73 -31.67 -0.48 -9.05
N HIS A 74 -31.27 -1.30 -8.06
CA HIS A 74 -32.16 -2.21 -7.33
C HIS A 74 -32.25 -1.95 -5.81
N GLU A 75 -31.66 -0.86 -5.30
CA GLU A 75 -31.62 -0.54 -3.85
C GLU A 75 -31.08 -1.69 -2.96
N ALA A 76 -30.20 -2.55 -3.48
CA ALA A 76 -29.58 -3.60 -2.67
C ALA A 76 -28.46 -3.01 -1.80
N ASN A 77 -28.27 -3.55 -0.60
CA ASN A 77 -27.17 -3.12 0.27
C ASN A 77 -25.82 -3.39 -0.44
N PHE A 78 -25.10 -2.35 -0.83
CA PHE A 78 -23.88 -2.47 -1.64
C PHE A 78 -22.68 -3.04 -0.88
N TYR A 79 -22.61 -2.78 0.43
CA TYR A 79 -21.51 -3.18 1.31
C TYR A 79 -22.00 -4.21 2.34
N GLN A 80 -21.36 -5.39 2.39
CA GLN A 80 -21.43 -6.27 3.55
C GLN A 80 -20.07 -6.25 4.25
N LYS A 81 -20.04 -5.75 5.48
CA LYS A 81 -18.84 -5.79 6.33
C LYS A 81 -18.51 -7.26 6.59
N THR A 82 -17.30 -7.70 6.28
CA THR A 82 -16.85 -9.04 6.68
C THR A 82 -16.79 -9.02 8.21
N ALA A 83 -17.71 -9.72 8.87
CA ALA A 83 -17.60 -9.98 10.30
C ALA A 83 -16.42 -10.93 10.51
N GLU A 84 -15.25 -10.38 10.79
CA GLU A 84 -14.26 -11.16 11.54
C GLU A 84 -14.77 -11.22 12.98
N ASP A 85 -15.18 -12.43 13.35
CA ASP A 85 -15.44 -12.98 14.69
C ASP A 85 -15.49 -11.94 15.83
N GLY A 86 -16.70 -11.49 16.12
CA GLY A 86 -17.01 -10.52 17.16
C GLY A 86 -18.51 -10.49 17.34
N GLN A 87 -19.00 -11.51 18.04
CA GLN A 87 -20.37 -11.63 18.52
C GLN A 87 -20.78 -10.34 19.22
N ASP A 88 -21.72 -9.58 18.67
CA ASP A 88 -22.59 -8.74 19.48
C ASP A 88 -23.93 -8.45 18.79
N ARG A 89 -24.96 -8.59 19.62
CA ARG A 89 -26.38 -8.56 19.32
C ARG A 89 -26.86 -7.16 18.97
N GLU A 90 -27.93 -7.14 18.19
CA GLU A 90 -28.86 -6.02 18.07
C GLU A 90 -29.31 -5.54 19.45
N GLU A 91 -28.98 -4.30 19.81
CA GLU A 91 -29.77 -3.48 20.74
C GLU A 91 -29.87 -2.06 20.19
N PHE A 92 -31.07 -1.76 19.69
CA PHE A 92 -31.54 -0.46 19.24
C PHE A 92 -31.71 0.45 20.47
N GLY A 93 -30.92 1.52 20.61
CA GLY A 93 -31.13 2.49 21.69
C GLY A 93 -30.19 3.70 21.70
N ASP A 94 -28.86 3.47 21.65
CA ASP A 94 -27.86 4.54 21.87
C ASP A 94 -26.94 4.79 20.66
N SER A 95 -27.32 4.26 19.49
CA SER A 95 -26.47 4.05 18.30
C SER A 95 -25.97 5.32 17.59
N TRP A 96 -26.62 6.48 17.75
CA TRP A 96 -26.32 7.65 16.91
C TRP A 96 -25.04 8.43 17.30
N ASP A 97 -24.61 8.38 18.56
CA ASP A 97 -23.37 9.07 18.98
C ASP A 97 -22.12 8.21 18.77
N GLU A 98 -22.20 6.89 18.97
CA GLU A 98 -21.09 5.98 18.62
C GLU A 98 -20.90 5.82 17.11
N SER A 99 -21.97 5.82 16.31
CA SER A 99 -21.85 5.76 14.85
C SER A 99 -21.25 7.04 14.26
N ARG A 100 -21.50 8.20 14.87
CA ARG A 100 -20.80 9.46 14.54
C ARG A 100 -19.31 9.40 14.85
N GLN A 101 -18.93 8.90 16.03
CA GLN A 101 -17.51 8.75 16.39
C GLN A 101 -16.78 7.74 15.49
N ARG A 102 -17.42 6.62 15.11
CA ARG A 102 -16.85 5.65 14.15
C ARG A 102 -16.83 6.18 12.70
N GLN A 103 -17.77 7.05 12.31
CA GLN A 103 -17.75 7.75 11.03
C GLN A 103 -16.67 8.84 10.97
N ASP A 104 -16.33 9.47 12.10
CA ASP A 104 -15.22 10.42 12.21
C ASP A 104 -13.83 9.73 12.17
N GLU A 105 -13.79 8.41 12.35
CA GLU A 105 -12.59 7.56 12.24
C GLU A 105 -12.48 6.86 10.87
N PHE A 106 -13.55 6.88 10.07
CA PHE A 106 -13.60 6.26 8.75
C PHE A 106 -12.79 7.06 7.71
N ALA A 107 -12.14 6.36 6.77
CA ALA A 107 -11.25 6.92 5.75
C ALA A 107 -11.87 8.16 5.06
N PRO A 108 -11.40 9.38 5.36
CA PRO A 108 -12.08 10.61 4.92
C PRO A 108 -11.90 10.89 3.42
N ASN A 109 -10.89 10.27 2.80
CA ASN A 109 -10.56 10.43 1.39
C ASN A 109 -10.41 9.04 0.74
N PRO A 110 -10.95 8.81 -0.47
CA PRO A 110 -10.85 7.52 -1.13
C PRO A 110 -9.42 7.17 -1.53
N ASN A 111 -9.05 5.88 -1.46
CA ASN A 111 -7.76 5.37 -1.91
C ASN A 111 -7.80 5.04 -3.41
N LEU A 112 -7.57 6.05 -4.26
CA LEU A 112 -7.57 5.89 -5.72
C LEU A 112 -6.49 4.90 -6.21
N MET A 113 -5.31 4.89 -5.58
CA MET A 113 -4.21 4.01 -5.98
C MET A 113 -4.47 2.54 -5.68
N LEU A 114 -5.08 2.22 -4.54
CA LEU A 114 -5.37 0.84 -4.16
C LEU A 114 -6.47 0.22 -5.03
N ASN A 115 -7.44 1.04 -5.46
CA ASN A 115 -8.63 0.56 -6.17
C ASN A 115 -8.55 0.72 -7.70
N ILE A 116 -7.98 1.81 -8.23
CA ILE A 116 -7.76 1.99 -9.68
C ILE A 116 -6.29 1.82 -10.07
N GLY A 117 -5.38 2.42 -9.31
CA GLY A 117 -3.99 2.65 -9.74
C GLY A 117 -3.08 1.41 -9.76
N PHE A 118 -3.43 0.36 -9.04
CA PHE A 118 -2.68 -0.89 -9.02
C PHE A 118 -3.60 -2.09 -9.29
N LYS A 119 -3.33 -2.86 -10.37
CA LYS A 119 -3.80 -4.25 -10.43
C LYS A 119 -2.98 -5.06 -9.43
N ALA A 120 -3.55 -5.29 -8.25
CA ALA A 120 -2.92 -6.09 -7.21
C ALA A 120 -2.43 -7.42 -7.84
N PRO A 121 -1.13 -7.75 -7.74
CA PRO A 121 -0.64 -9.02 -8.23
C PRO A 121 -1.39 -10.14 -7.50
N SER A 122 -1.72 -11.22 -8.22
CA SER A 122 -2.38 -12.37 -7.61
C SER A 122 -1.65 -12.77 -6.33
N LYS A 123 -2.42 -13.03 -5.26
CA LYS A 123 -1.88 -13.47 -3.95
C LYS A 123 -0.93 -14.66 -4.12
N ILE A 124 -1.15 -15.50 -5.14
CA ILE A 124 -0.27 -16.62 -5.50
C ILE A 124 1.11 -16.12 -5.94
N VAL A 125 1.17 -15.12 -6.82
CA VAL A 125 2.45 -14.54 -7.28
C VAL A 125 3.22 -13.95 -6.11
N LEU A 126 2.55 -13.22 -5.21
CA LEU A 126 3.18 -12.68 -4.01
C LEU A 126 3.73 -13.80 -3.10
N ARG A 127 2.95 -14.87 -2.87
CA ARG A 127 3.38 -16.04 -2.08
C ARG A 127 4.57 -16.76 -2.72
N LEU A 128 4.56 -16.94 -4.05
CA LEU A 128 5.66 -17.57 -4.77
C LEU A 128 6.95 -16.74 -4.68
N VAL A 129 6.85 -15.41 -4.81
CA VAL A 129 8.01 -14.52 -4.65
C VAL A 129 8.52 -14.54 -3.20
N ALA A 130 7.63 -14.56 -2.20
CA ALA A 130 8.03 -14.69 -0.80
C ALA A 130 8.75 -16.01 -0.53
N LEU A 131 8.21 -17.12 -1.04
CA LEU A 131 8.84 -18.45 -0.94
C LEU A 131 10.21 -18.45 -1.63
N PHE A 132 10.32 -17.88 -2.83
CA PHE A 132 11.59 -17.73 -3.53
C PHE A 132 12.59 -16.91 -2.72
N ALA A 133 12.17 -15.81 -2.08
CA ALA A 133 13.05 -15.00 -1.24
C ALA A 133 13.58 -15.78 -0.02
N ILE A 134 12.74 -16.61 0.61
CA ILE A 134 13.15 -17.48 1.73
C ILE A 134 14.14 -18.54 1.25
N LEU A 135 13.88 -19.19 0.11
CA LEU A 135 14.79 -20.16 -0.49
C LEU A 135 16.13 -19.52 -0.89
N LEU A 136 16.09 -18.33 -1.46
CA LEU A 136 17.30 -17.61 -1.82
C LEU A 136 18.11 -17.27 -0.56
N GLN A 137 17.46 -16.82 0.51
CA GLN A 137 18.13 -16.51 1.77
C GLN A 137 18.71 -17.74 2.48
N SER A 138 17.98 -18.86 2.48
CA SER A 138 18.47 -20.12 3.02
C SER A 138 19.64 -20.68 2.19
N SER A 139 19.62 -20.49 0.86
CA SER A 139 20.71 -20.91 -0.02
C SER A 139 22.03 -20.20 0.30
N VAL A 140 22.00 -18.92 0.66
CA VAL A 140 23.20 -18.17 1.07
C VAL A 140 23.79 -18.78 2.34
N VAL A 141 22.94 -19.06 3.33
CA VAL A 141 23.37 -19.65 4.60
C VAL A 141 23.93 -21.06 4.36
N ALA A 142 23.26 -21.87 3.55
CA ALA A 142 23.74 -23.20 3.18
C ALA A 142 25.09 -23.13 2.44
N PHE A 143 25.25 -22.20 1.51
CA PHE A 143 26.51 -21.97 0.80
C PHE A 143 27.64 -21.58 1.76
N ALA A 144 27.37 -20.71 2.74
CA ALA A 144 28.36 -20.34 3.77
C ALA A 144 28.80 -21.57 4.59
N VAL A 145 27.86 -22.43 4.98
CA VAL A 145 28.16 -23.68 5.69
C VAL A 145 28.98 -24.64 4.82
N ILE A 146 28.64 -24.79 3.54
CA ILE A 146 29.34 -25.67 2.60
C ILE A 146 30.79 -25.21 2.39
N VAL A 147 30.99 -23.93 2.12
CA VAL A 147 32.33 -23.35 1.91
C VAL A 147 33.23 -23.54 3.13
N GLN A 148 32.69 -23.35 4.34
CA GLN A 148 33.50 -23.37 5.55
C GLN A 148 33.70 -24.76 6.14
N LYS A 149 32.68 -25.63 6.10
CA LYS A 149 32.74 -26.97 6.72
C LYS A 149 33.24 -28.05 5.76
N TYR A 150 32.84 -28.00 4.49
CA TYR A 150 33.11 -29.08 3.52
C TYR A 150 34.28 -28.74 2.60
N LEU A 151 34.27 -27.56 1.97
CA LEU A 151 35.34 -27.16 1.04
C LEU A 151 36.59 -26.63 1.75
N LYS A 152 36.49 -26.27 3.04
CA LYS A 152 37.57 -25.73 3.88
C LYS A 152 38.44 -24.70 3.14
N ILE A 153 37.81 -23.83 2.35
CA ILE A 153 38.53 -22.89 1.50
C ILE A 153 39.28 -21.91 2.40
N THR A 154 40.60 -21.97 2.34
CA THR A 154 41.51 -21.13 3.10
C THR A 154 41.43 -19.70 2.57
N ARG A 155 41.22 -18.74 3.47
CA ARG A 155 41.34 -17.33 3.11
C ARG A 155 42.76 -16.87 3.41
N GLU A 156 43.48 -16.39 2.40
CA GLU A 156 44.85 -15.85 2.57
C GLU A 156 45.79 -16.84 3.31
N GLY A 157 45.62 -18.15 3.07
CA GLY A 157 46.41 -19.20 3.73
C GLY A 157 46.06 -19.47 5.20
N ARG A 158 45.04 -18.83 5.77
CA ARG A 158 44.57 -19.06 7.15
C ARG A 158 43.17 -19.68 7.19
N ILE A 159 42.99 -20.61 8.14
CA ILE A 159 41.68 -21.20 8.41
C ILE A 159 40.78 -20.09 8.98
N PRO A 160 39.57 -19.87 8.42
CA PRO A 160 38.64 -18.88 8.96
C PRO A 160 38.36 -19.13 10.43
N PRO A 161 38.23 -18.09 11.27
CA PRO A 161 38.03 -18.27 12.70
C PRO A 161 36.71 -19.03 12.95
N PRO A 162 36.65 -19.87 14.01
CA PRO A 162 35.49 -20.73 14.27
C PRO A 162 34.21 -19.94 14.57
N TRP A 163 34.34 -18.67 14.99
CA TRP A 163 33.21 -17.77 15.24
C TRP A 163 32.64 -17.11 13.99
N ALA A 164 33.31 -17.17 12.82
CA ALA A 164 32.86 -16.50 11.59
C ALA A 164 31.54 -17.06 11.05
N LEU A 165 31.41 -18.39 11.03
CA LEU A 165 30.20 -19.06 10.58
C LEU A 165 28.99 -18.78 11.50
N PRO A 166 29.06 -19.02 12.82
CA PRO A 166 27.93 -18.79 13.69
C PRO A 166 27.52 -17.32 13.74
N THR A 167 28.45 -16.37 13.71
CA THR A 167 28.11 -14.94 13.63
C THR A 167 27.41 -14.57 12.33
N THR A 168 27.82 -15.15 11.19
CA THR A 168 27.11 -14.95 9.91
C THR A 168 25.67 -15.47 9.99
N ILE A 169 25.45 -16.66 10.55
CA ILE A 169 24.11 -17.27 10.68
C ILE A 169 23.24 -16.46 11.64
N VAL A 170 23.74 -16.20 12.85
CA VAL A 170 23.02 -15.44 13.89
C VAL A 170 22.69 -14.03 13.40
N GLY A 171 23.64 -13.33 12.79
CA GLY A 171 23.40 -12.00 12.23
C GLY A 171 22.35 -12.01 11.12
N THR A 172 22.36 -13.03 10.26
CA THR A 172 21.36 -13.20 9.19
C THR A 172 19.96 -13.40 9.77
N ILE A 173 19.81 -14.24 10.79
CA ILE A 173 18.52 -14.48 11.46
C ILE A 173 18.05 -13.20 12.15
N LEU A 174 18.92 -12.56 12.94
CA LEU A 174 18.61 -11.34 13.69
C LEU A 174 18.18 -10.22 12.74
N LEU A 175 18.86 -10.06 11.60
CA LEU A 175 18.51 -9.09 10.58
C LEU A 175 17.16 -9.41 9.90
N CYS A 176 16.91 -10.68 9.56
CA CYS A 176 15.61 -11.10 9.00
C CYS A 176 14.47 -10.81 9.96
N THR A 177 14.62 -11.18 11.23
CA THR A 177 13.61 -10.94 12.26
C THR A 177 13.38 -9.45 12.46
N GLY A 178 14.45 -8.66 12.57
CA GLY A 178 14.34 -7.21 12.72
C GLY A 178 13.62 -6.53 11.55
N MET A 179 13.93 -6.92 10.31
CA MET A 179 13.23 -6.44 9.12
C MET A 179 11.75 -6.86 9.08
N GLY A 180 11.43 -8.06 9.56
CA GLY A 180 10.06 -8.53 9.72
C GLY A 180 9.29 -7.71 10.75
N LEU A 181 9.91 -7.38 11.88
CA LEU A 181 9.34 -6.51 12.91
C LEU A 181 9.13 -5.08 12.38
N CYS A 182 10.07 -4.52 11.61
CA CYS A 182 9.89 -3.21 10.98
C CYS A 182 8.68 -3.21 10.03
N ALA A 183 8.51 -4.25 9.22
CA ALA A 183 7.37 -4.37 8.32
C ALA A 183 6.05 -4.51 9.10
N PHE A 184 6.04 -5.34 10.14
CA PHE A 184 4.90 -5.54 11.01
C PHE A 184 4.48 -4.26 11.75
N LEU A 185 5.44 -3.49 12.26
CA LEU A 185 5.14 -2.21 12.92
C LEU A 185 4.50 -1.20 11.98
N ILE A 186 5.02 -1.10 10.75
CA ILE A 186 4.41 -0.22 9.73
C ILE A 186 2.99 -0.68 9.42
N ASP A 187 2.78 -1.99 9.22
CA ASP A 187 1.48 -2.59 8.92
C ASP A 187 0.44 -2.31 10.02
N GLN A 188 0.84 -2.43 11.29
CA GLN A 188 -0.05 -2.17 12.44
C GLN A 188 -0.48 -0.70 12.58
N THR A 189 0.26 0.26 12.01
CA THR A 189 -0.14 1.67 12.05
C THR A 189 -1.25 2.03 11.06
N THR A 190 -1.51 1.15 10.10
CA THR A 190 -2.54 1.33 9.08
C THR A 190 -3.69 0.38 9.34
N MET A 191 -4.91 0.90 9.32
CA MET A 191 -6.11 0.07 9.28
C MET A 191 -6.53 -0.07 7.83
N GLU A 192 -6.87 -1.28 7.42
CA GLU A 192 -7.41 -1.58 6.10
C GLU A 192 -8.80 -2.20 6.27
N GLN A 193 -9.79 -1.64 5.58
CA GLN A 193 -11.10 -2.22 5.43
C GLN A 193 -11.26 -2.70 3.99
N ASN A 194 -11.51 -3.99 3.83
CA ASN A 194 -11.74 -4.61 2.53
C ASN A 194 -13.23 -4.94 2.41
N ASP A 195 -13.93 -4.13 1.62
CA ASP A 195 -15.34 -4.31 1.34
C ASP A 195 -15.49 -5.04 0.00
N ARG A 196 -16.34 -6.06 -0.02
CA ARG A 196 -16.61 -6.83 -1.24
C ARG A 196 -17.97 -6.42 -1.78
N ARG A 197 -18.04 -6.14 -3.09
CA ARG A 197 -19.31 -5.92 -3.76
C ARG A 197 -20.16 -7.18 -3.64
N GLN A 198 -21.38 -7.03 -3.11
CA GLN A 198 -22.31 -8.15 -3.06
C GLN A 198 -22.74 -8.52 -4.49
N ARG A 199 -22.41 -9.74 -4.92
CA ARG A 199 -23.10 -10.32 -6.08
C ARG A 199 -24.50 -10.64 -5.61
N SER A 200 -25.50 -9.93 -6.15
CA SER A 200 -26.89 -10.24 -5.89
C SER A 200 -27.11 -11.74 -6.14
N PRO A 201 -27.48 -12.54 -5.12
CA PRO A 201 -27.98 -13.88 -5.39
C PRO A 201 -29.17 -13.69 -6.32
N HIS A 202 -29.30 -14.49 -7.36
CA HIS A 202 -30.52 -14.56 -8.15
C HIS A 202 -31.67 -14.98 -7.22
N THR A 203 -32.25 -14.03 -6.49
CA THR A 203 -33.50 -14.22 -5.80
C THR A 203 -34.52 -14.22 -6.92
N SER A 204 -34.87 -15.43 -7.35
CA SER A 204 -35.92 -15.74 -8.30
C SER A 204 -37.27 -15.31 -7.72
N HIS A 205 -37.49 -14.01 -7.56
CA HIS A 205 -38.82 -13.45 -7.48
C HIS A 205 -39.27 -13.17 -8.91
N ARG A 206 -40.03 -14.11 -9.46
CA ARG A 206 -40.83 -13.95 -10.68
C ARG A 206 -41.73 -12.73 -10.50
N SER A 207 -41.27 -11.54 -10.90
CA SER A 207 -42.15 -10.45 -11.30
C SER A 207 -42.15 -10.42 -12.83
N SER A 208 -43.31 -10.77 -13.38
CA SER A 208 -43.60 -10.78 -14.81
C SER A 208 -43.55 -9.37 -15.37
N CYS A 209 -42.38 -8.90 -15.82
CA CYS A 209 -42.23 -7.72 -16.66
C CYS A 209 -41.01 -7.85 -17.58
N ARG A 210 -41.29 -8.26 -18.82
CA ARG A 210 -40.70 -7.84 -20.11
C ARG A 210 -39.17 -7.61 -20.17
N GLU A 211 -38.51 -8.53 -20.87
CA GLU A 211 -37.20 -8.45 -21.54
C GLU A 211 -36.50 -7.08 -21.54
N ARG A 212 -35.51 -6.92 -20.65
CA ARG A 212 -34.31 -6.12 -20.92
C ARG A 212 -33.08 -7.00 -20.72
N LEU A 213 -32.26 -7.08 -21.78
CA LEU A 213 -31.23 -8.09 -22.04
C LEU A 213 -29.89 -7.84 -21.32
N PHE A 214 -29.88 -7.15 -20.18
CA PHE A 214 -28.64 -6.88 -19.44
C PHE A 214 -28.86 -7.08 -17.94
N PRO A 215 -28.01 -7.83 -17.23
CA PRO A 215 -28.05 -7.82 -15.78
C PRO A 215 -27.78 -6.38 -15.32
N VAL A 216 -28.79 -5.78 -14.72
CA VAL A 216 -28.76 -4.42 -14.18
C VAL A 216 -27.89 -4.49 -12.91
N ARG A 217 -26.66 -3.96 -13.00
CA ARG A 217 -25.61 -4.07 -11.97
C ARG A 217 -25.40 -2.72 -11.30
N SER A 218 -25.06 -2.74 -10.01
CA SER A 218 -24.61 -1.53 -9.32
C SER A 218 -23.26 -1.06 -9.90
N VAL A 219 -23.06 0.25 -9.98
CA VAL A 219 -21.88 0.86 -10.60
C VAL A 219 -21.29 1.91 -9.65
N LEU A 220 -19.97 1.81 -9.40
CA LEU A 220 -19.23 2.78 -8.61
C LEU A 220 -18.69 3.88 -9.53
N HIS A 221 -18.91 5.12 -9.12
CA HIS A 221 -18.45 6.31 -9.82
C HIS A 221 -17.56 7.15 -8.92
N TRP A 222 -16.41 7.56 -9.46
CA TRP A 222 -15.48 8.48 -8.80
C TRP A 222 -15.22 9.67 -9.68
N ILE A 223 -15.56 10.86 -9.17
CA ILE A 223 -15.37 12.11 -9.89
C ILE A 223 -14.48 13.06 -9.10
N GLN A 224 -13.46 13.57 -9.78
CA GLN A 224 -12.62 14.67 -9.35
C GLN A 224 -12.89 15.86 -10.26
N PRO A 225 -13.34 17.01 -9.71
CA PRO A 225 -13.51 18.23 -10.47
C PRO A 225 -12.14 18.79 -10.91
N GLY A 226 -12.04 19.20 -12.17
CA GLY A 226 -10.86 19.79 -12.75
C GLY A 226 -10.57 21.19 -12.22
N GLY A 227 -9.29 21.56 -12.22
CA GLY A 227 -8.84 22.88 -11.77
C GLY A 227 -8.78 23.02 -10.25
N GLN A 228 -8.92 21.92 -9.49
CA GLN A 228 -8.70 21.95 -8.05
C GLN A 228 -7.24 22.31 -7.75
N VAL A 229 -7.04 23.29 -6.86
CA VAL A 229 -5.73 23.72 -6.38
C VAL A 229 -5.50 23.15 -5.00
N ILE A 230 -4.45 22.34 -4.83
CA ILE A 230 -4.00 21.85 -3.52
C ILE A 230 -2.51 22.10 -3.40
N GLY A 231 -2.12 22.84 -2.35
CA GLY A 231 -0.76 23.34 -2.19
C GLY A 231 -0.37 24.23 -3.36
N ASP A 232 0.71 23.87 -4.05
CA ASP A 232 1.24 24.54 -5.24
C ASP A 232 0.81 23.86 -6.56
N GLN A 233 -0.01 22.82 -6.50
CA GLN A 233 -0.39 22.02 -7.67
C GLN A 233 -1.84 22.22 -8.07
N THR A 234 -2.06 22.21 -9.38
CA THR A 234 -3.39 22.13 -10.00
C THR A 234 -3.63 20.73 -10.54
N PHE A 235 -4.84 20.22 -10.28
CA PHE A 235 -5.26 18.87 -10.66
C PHE A 235 -6.23 18.88 -11.83
N ASP A 236 -6.17 17.82 -12.63
CA ASP A 236 -7.04 17.63 -13.78
C ASP A 236 -8.40 17.06 -13.35
N SER A 237 -9.39 17.15 -14.23
CA SER A 237 -10.66 16.46 -14.08
C SER A 237 -10.47 14.96 -14.25
N PHE A 238 -11.13 14.17 -13.41
CA PHE A 238 -11.07 12.71 -13.45
C PHE A 238 -12.46 12.15 -13.27
N ASP A 239 -12.86 11.23 -14.14
CA ASP A 239 -14.05 10.41 -13.97
C ASP A 239 -13.68 8.96 -14.24
N PHE A 240 -14.01 8.12 -13.27
CA PHE A 240 -13.85 6.69 -13.35
C PHE A 240 -15.17 6.00 -13.08
N ASN A 241 -15.53 5.12 -14.00
CA ASN A 241 -16.74 4.30 -13.95
C ASN A 241 -16.35 2.82 -14.03
N ASP A 242 -16.86 2.05 -13.08
CA ASP A 242 -16.62 0.61 -12.96
C ASP A 242 -17.46 -0.27 -13.91
N GLY A 243 -18.31 0.32 -14.76
CA GLY A 243 -19.19 -0.41 -15.67
C GLY A 243 -18.46 -1.28 -16.71
N GLN A 244 -17.20 -0.97 -17.03
CA GLN A 244 -16.40 -1.73 -17.99
C GLN A 244 -15.48 -2.80 -17.36
N GLU A 245 -14.96 -2.58 -16.15
CA GLU A 245 -14.05 -3.51 -15.44
C GLU A 245 -14.46 -3.70 -13.98
N GLU A 246 -15.54 -4.44 -13.74
CA GLU A 246 -16.14 -4.66 -12.41
C GLU A 246 -15.12 -4.90 -11.27
N ILE A 247 -14.95 -3.87 -10.44
CA ILE A 247 -14.20 -3.86 -9.19
C ILE A 247 -15.02 -4.63 -8.16
N SER A 248 -14.66 -5.89 -8.00
CA SER A 248 -15.28 -6.78 -7.01
C SER A 248 -14.80 -6.55 -5.56
N HIS A 249 -13.69 -5.84 -5.38
CA HIS A 249 -13.05 -5.61 -4.07
C HIS A 249 -12.66 -4.14 -3.93
N PHE A 250 -13.15 -3.52 -2.86
CA PHE A 250 -12.88 -2.15 -2.48
C PHE A 250 -12.00 -2.15 -1.23
N VAL A 251 -10.89 -1.42 -1.26
CA VAL A 251 -10.00 -1.26 -0.12
C VAL A 251 -9.95 0.20 0.27
N SER A 252 -10.39 0.50 1.49
CA SER A 252 -10.10 1.77 2.16
C SER A 252 -9.02 1.53 3.21
N SER A 253 -8.01 2.39 3.22
CA SER A 253 -6.92 2.33 4.19
C SER A 253 -6.72 3.71 4.80
N TRP A 254 -6.68 3.77 6.14
CA TRP A 254 -6.43 4.99 6.89
C TRP A 254 -5.44 4.72 8.02
N ARG A 255 -4.73 5.77 8.42
CA ARG A 255 -3.80 5.67 9.55
C ARG A 255 -4.57 5.74 10.86
N ARG A 256 -4.26 4.83 11.79
CA ARG A 256 -4.81 4.85 13.14
C ARG A 256 -4.39 6.14 13.85
N ARG A 257 -5.34 6.81 14.49
CA ARG A 257 -5.16 8.17 15.03
C ARG A 257 -4.71 8.20 16.49
N ASP A 258 -4.19 7.10 17.00
CA ASP A 258 -3.82 7.00 18.41
C ASP A 258 -2.61 7.88 18.72
N GLU A 259 -2.66 8.56 19.88
CA GLU A 259 -1.49 9.15 20.51
C GLU A 259 -0.39 8.10 20.62
N GLU A 260 0.87 8.48 20.35
CA GLU A 260 2.01 7.56 20.41
C GLU A 260 1.97 6.79 21.72
N THR A 261 1.54 5.53 21.67
CA THR A 261 1.48 4.72 22.86
C THR A 261 2.91 4.40 23.22
N PHE A 262 3.27 4.53 24.50
CA PHE A 262 4.62 4.18 24.99
C PHE A 262 5.08 2.80 24.50
N GLN A 263 4.14 1.87 24.35
CA GLN A 263 4.34 0.54 23.80
C GLN A 263 4.82 0.54 22.35
N ASP A 264 4.25 1.36 21.46
CA ASP A 264 4.65 1.44 20.03
C ASP A 264 6.05 2.02 19.89
N SER A 265 6.36 3.05 20.70
CA SER A 265 7.70 3.62 20.78
C SER A 265 8.72 2.58 21.27
N LEU A 266 8.37 1.80 22.30
CA LEU A 266 9.21 0.72 22.83
C LEU A 266 9.46 -0.38 21.78
N TRP A 267 8.42 -0.86 21.10
CA TRP A 267 8.57 -1.86 20.04
C TRP A 267 9.42 -1.36 18.87
N THR A 268 9.28 -0.08 18.53
CA THR A 268 10.11 0.56 17.51
C THR A 268 11.58 0.58 17.92
N TRP A 269 11.89 0.93 19.17
CA TRP A 269 13.26 0.86 19.72
C TRP A 269 13.84 -0.57 19.68
N ILE A 270 13.05 -1.56 20.08
CA ILE A 270 13.45 -2.97 20.03
C ILE A 270 13.75 -3.38 18.58
N SER A 271 12.85 -3.05 17.65
CA SER A 271 12.98 -3.38 16.22
C SER A 271 14.21 -2.73 15.57
N ILE A 272 14.53 -1.49 15.92
CA ILE A 272 15.72 -0.79 15.41
C ILE A 272 16.99 -1.42 15.98
N THR A 273 16.99 -1.73 17.28
CA THR A 273 18.16 -2.29 17.97
C THR A 273 18.49 -3.68 17.44
N ILE A 274 17.49 -4.56 17.31
CA ILE A 274 17.67 -5.91 16.78
C ILE A 274 18.15 -5.87 15.31
N THR A 275 17.61 -4.98 14.49
CA THR A 275 18.00 -4.82 13.08
C THR A 275 19.43 -4.31 12.96
N THR A 276 19.81 -3.30 13.76
CA THR A 276 21.15 -2.72 13.77
C THR A 276 22.20 -3.73 14.24
N LEU A 277 21.92 -4.42 15.35
CA LEU A 277 22.81 -5.46 15.88
C LEU A 277 22.95 -6.61 14.88
N GLY A 278 21.86 -7.03 14.25
CA GLY A 278 21.86 -8.08 13.22
C GLY A 278 22.71 -7.71 12.03
N PHE A 279 22.58 -6.47 11.56
CA PHE A 279 23.40 -5.95 10.47
C PHE A 279 24.89 -5.95 10.80
N ILE A 280 25.28 -5.47 11.99
CA ILE A 280 26.69 -5.41 12.41
C ILE A 280 27.27 -6.83 12.56
N VAL A 281 26.56 -7.72 13.25
CA VAL A 281 27.00 -9.10 13.47
C VAL A 281 27.12 -9.85 12.14
N GLN A 282 26.16 -9.68 11.24
CA GLN A 282 26.21 -10.29 9.91
C GLN A 282 27.38 -9.75 9.08
N PHE A 283 27.63 -8.43 9.12
CA PHE A 283 28.73 -7.81 8.40
C PHE A 283 30.09 -8.33 8.87
N LEU A 284 30.29 -8.43 10.19
CA LEU A 284 31.52 -9.00 10.78
C LEU A 284 31.69 -10.48 10.42
N GLY A 285 30.60 -11.25 10.43
CA GLY A 285 30.58 -12.65 10.00
C GLY A 285 31.01 -12.80 8.55
N ILE A 286 30.33 -12.14 7.61
CA ILE A 286 30.65 -12.22 6.17
C ILE A 286 32.07 -11.71 5.91
N ARG A 287 32.50 -10.66 6.62
CA ARG A 287 33.86 -10.11 6.50
C ARG A 287 34.93 -11.07 7.01
N SER A 288 34.61 -12.05 7.84
CA SER A 288 35.58 -13.05 8.34
C SER A 288 35.57 -14.37 7.55
N VAL A 289 34.55 -14.60 6.71
CA VAL A 289 34.45 -15.76 5.81
C VAL A 289 35.20 -15.52 4.49
N HIS A 290 35.36 -16.56 3.67
CA HIS A 290 35.90 -16.48 2.31
C HIS A 290 35.07 -15.55 1.41
N SER A 291 35.74 -14.81 0.51
CA SER A 291 35.14 -13.77 -0.33
C SER A 291 34.02 -14.28 -1.25
N THR A 292 34.06 -15.55 -1.64
CA THR A 292 33.00 -16.18 -2.46
C THR A 292 31.63 -16.10 -1.79
N VAL A 293 31.57 -16.19 -0.46
CA VAL A 293 30.30 -16.07 0.29
C VAL A 293 29.76 -14.65 0.22
N ALA A 294 30.63 -13.64 0.31
CA ALA A 294 30.25 -12.24 0.15
C ALA A 294 29.76 -11.95 -1.28
N VAL A 295 30.42 -12.51 -2.30
CA VAL A 295 30.01 -12.38 -3.71
C VAL A 295 28.66 -13.05 -3.95
N TYR A 296 28.44 -14.26 -3.42
CA TYR A 296 27.16 -14.97 -3.53
C TYR A 296 26.04 -14.19 -2.84
N GLN A 297 26.28 -13.68 -1.63
CA GLN A 297 25.33 -12.81 -0.92
C GLN A 297 24.98 -11.56 -1.75
N LEU A 298 25.96 -10.90 -2.35
CA LEU A 298 25.73 -9.72 -3.20
C LEU A 298 24.86 -10.08 -4.42
N GLY A 299 25.14 -11.20 -5.08
CA GLY A 299 24.34 -11.71 -6.19
C GLY A 299 22.89 -11.99 -5.80
N ALA A 300 22.67 -12.70 -4.68
CA ALA A 300 21.34 -12.96 -4.14
C ALA A 300 20.58 -11.65 -3.84
N VAL A 301 21.27 -10.66 -3.30
CA VAL A 301 20.71 -9.34 -2.99
C VAL A 301 20.32 -8.60 -4.26
N LEU A 302 21.13 -8.64 -5.31
CA LEU A 302 20.84 -8.03 -6.60
C LEU A 302 19.57 -8.65 -7.22
N VAL A 303 19.50 -9.99 -7.28
CA VAL A 303 18.34 -10.71 -7.79
C VAL A 303 17.07 -10.30 -7.04
N MET A 304 17.11 -10.30 -5.70
CA MET A 304 15.95 -9.92 -4.90
C MET A 304 15.59 -8.43 -5.03
N SER A 305 16.54 -7.57 -5.40
CA SER A 305 16.29 -6.14 -5.63
C SER A 305 15.60 -5.91 -6.98
N ILE A 306 16.00 -6.66 -8.02
CA ILE A 306 15.33 -6.65 -9.32
C ILE A 306 13.89 -7.14 -9.18
N ILE A 307 13.66 -8.27 -8.49
CA ILE A 307 12.32 -8.80 -8.26
C ILE A 307 11.44 -7.78 -7.52
N ARG A 308 11.98 -7.13 -6.48
CA ARG A 308 11.26 -6.05 -5.77
C ARG A 308 10.92 -4.87 -6.68
N GLY A 309 11.84 -4.46 -7.55
CA GLY A 309 11.59 -3.41 -8.55
C GLY A 309 10.49 -3.80 -9.54
N LEU A 310 10.50 -5.04 -10.02
CA LEU A 310 9.49 -5.55 -10.96
C LEU A 310 8.09 -5.66 -10.33
N LEU A 311 8.00 -6.04 -9.05
CA LEU A 311 6.73 -6.04 -8.32
C LEU A 311 6.14 -4.63 -8.19
N ARG A 312 7.00 -3.61 -8.00
CA ARG A 312 6.58 -2.21 -7.87
C ARG A 312 6.21 -1.54 -9.21
N ARG A 313 6.66 -2.08 -10.35
CA ARG A 313 6.42 -1.48 -11.68
C ARG A 313 5.00 -1.72 -12.22
N ARG A 314 4.20 -2.60 -11.62
CA ARG A 314 2.85 -2.93 -12.11
C ARG A 314 1.82 -1.84 -11.76
N ARG A 315 1.95 -0.67 -12.39
CA ARG A 315 0.91 0.37 -12.41
C ARG A 315 -0.07 0.04 -13.56
N THR A 316 -1.37 0.14 -13.29
CA THR A 316 -2.39 0.05 -14.34
C THR A 316 -2.33 1.30 -15.20
N ASP A 317 -2.55 1.13 -16.51
CA ASP A 317 -2.73 2.26 -17.41
C ASP A 317 -4.01 2.99 -16.98
N LEU A 318 -3.85 4.21 -16.48
CA LEU A 318 -4.96 5.08 -16.05
C LEU A 318 -5.59 5.83 -17.24
N ASP A 319 -5.34 5.34 -18.46
CA ASP A 319 -5.88 5.81 -19.75
C ASP A 319 -7.41 5.60 -19.89
N LYS A 320 -8.09 5.25 -18.80
CA LYS A 320 -9.55 5.03 -18.75
C LYS A 320 -10.33 6.23 -18.24
N ASN A 321 -9.69 7.39 -18.10
CA ASN A 321 -10.40 8.61 -17.73
C ASN A 321 -11.43 8.91 -18.82
N GLU A 322 -12.73 8.88 -18.46
CA GLU A 322 -13.80 9.19 -19.42
C GLU A 322 -13.82 10.70 -19.77
N ILE A 323 -13.17 11.53 -18.94
CA ILE A 323 -13.02 12.98 -19.16
C ILE A 323 -11.64 13.29 -19.76
N ILE A 324 -11.66 14.04 -20.87
CA ILE A 324 -10.43 14.55 -21.51
C ILE A 324 -9.76 15.55 -20.57
N PRO A 325 -8.51 15.33 -20.15
CA PRO A 325 -7.84 16.21 -19.21
C PRO A 325 -7.51 17.57 -19.83
N ARG A 326 -7.42 18.60 -18.97
CA ARG A 326 -7.30 20.02 -19.37
C ARG A 326 -6.10 20.33 -20.26
N HIS A 327 -5.02 19.58 -20.13
CA HIS A 327 -3.81 19.79 -20.93
C HIS A 327 -3.97 19.26 -22.36
N GLU A 328 -4.75 18.18 -22.58
CA GLU A 328 -5.04 17.65 -23.92
C GLU A 328 -6.11 18.47 -24.65
N LEU A 329 -6.99 19.13 -23.89
CA LEU A 329 -7.95 20.10 -24.43
C LEU A 329 -7.28 21.27 -25.15
N LYS A 330 -6.02 21.60 -24.80
CA LYS A 330 -5.25 22.65 -25.49
C LYS A 330 -4.92 22.33 -26.94
N GLU A 331 -4.89 21.05 -27.32
CA GLU A 331 -4.57 20.59 -28.67
C GLU A 331 -5.82 20.20 -29.48
N ARG A 332 -7.01 20.18 -28.86
CA ARG A 332 -8.27 19.72 -29.46
C ARG A 332 -9.28 20.87 -29.70
N ASP A 333 -10.38 20.54 -30.40
CA ASP A 333 -11.43 21.44 -30.90
C ASP A 333 -11.92 22.45 -29.83
N PRO A 334 -12.04 23.77 -30.13
CA PRO A 334 -12.46 24.82 -29.17
C PRO A 334 -13.79 24.56 -28.42
N ARG A 335 -14.62 23.64 -28.89
CA ARG A 335 -15.90 23.26 -28.26
C ARG A 335 -15.74 22.42 -27.00
N ASP A 336 -14.59 21.79 -26.79
CA ASP A 336 -14.36 20.97 -25.59
C ASP A 336 -14.00 21.83 -24.35
N TYR A 337 -13.56 23.08 -24.54
CA TYR A 337 -13.29 24.03 -23.45
C TYR A 337 -14.56 24.42 -22.68
N THR A 338 -15.73 24.39 -23.33
CA THR A 338 -17.02 24.68 -22.71
C THR A 338 -17.43 23.65 -21.64
N ARG A 339 -16.77 22.49 -21.60
CA ARG A 339 -17.02 21.44 -20.59
C ARG A 339 -16.22 21.63 -19.31
N LEU A 340 -15.20 22.50 -19.34
CA LEU A 340 -14.30 22.73 -18.20
C LEU A 340 -15.06 23.45 -17.08
N GLY A 341 -15.19 22.81 -15.91
CA GLY A 341 -15.95 23.33 -14.77
C GLY A 341 -17.44 22.95 -14.74
N HIS A 342 -17.97 22.32 -15.80
CA HIS A 342 -19.32 21.74 -15.87
C HIS A 342 -19.29 20.21 -15.84
N GLU A 343 -18.26 19.64 -15.23
CA GLU A 343 -18.01 18.19 -15.25
C GLU A 343 -19.12 17.41 -14.52
N LEU A 344 -19.67 17.99 -13.45
CA LEU A 344 -20.83 17.45 -12.74
C LEU A 344 -22.11 17.52 -13.59
N ASP A 345 -22.32 18.59 -14.37
CA ASP A 345 -23.47 18.73 -15.26
C ASP A 345 -23.37 17.75 -16.45
N TRP A 346 -22.16 17.60 -16.99
CA TRP A 346 -21.85 16.63 -18.03
C TRP A 346 -22.08 15.20 -17.55
N LEU A 347 -21.61 14.86 -16.35
CA LEU A 347 -21.86 13.57 -15.72
C LEU A 347 -23.35 13.35 -15.51
N SER A 348 -24.07 14.34 -14.97
CA SER A 348 -25.51 14.25 -14.74
C SER A 348 -26.27 13.97 -16.03
N TYR A 349 -25.91 14.67 -17.11
CA TYR A 349 -26.45 14.42 -18.45
C TYR A 349 -26.08 13.03 -18.96
N HIS A 350 -24.85 12.58 -18.72
CA HIS A 350 -24.37 11.27 -19.16
C HIS A 350 -25.08 10.13 -18.43
N LEU A 351 -25.25 10.22 -17.11
CA LEU A 351 -26.00 9.27 -16.31
C LEU A 351 -27.47 9.19 -16.74
N LEU A 352 -28.10 10.34 -17.02
CA LEU A 352 -29.50 10.41 -17.45
C LEU A 352 -29.75 9.85 -18.86
N ASN A 353 -28.72 9.80 -19.71
CA ASN A 353 -28.81 9.23 -21.05
C ASN A 353 -28.34 7.77 -21.13
N ARG A 354 -27.59 7.27 -20.12
CA ARG A 354 -27.00 5.92 -20.12
C ARG A 354 -27.89 4.91 -19.38
N TYR A 355 -28.78 5.37 -18.51
CA TYR A 355 -29.79 4.60 -17.76
C TYR A 355 -31.19 5.15 -18.04
#